data_AF-A0A847X8B2-F1
#
_entry.id   AF-A0A847X8B2-F1
#
_cell.length_a   1.000
_cell.length_b   1.000
_cell.length_c   1.000
_cell.angle_alpha   90.00
_cell.angle_beta   90.00
_cell.angle_gamma   90.00
#
_symmetry.space_group_name_H-M   'P 1'
#
loop_
_entity.id
_entity.type
_entity.pdbx_description
1 polymer ?
#
loop_
_entity_poly.entity_id
_entity_poly.type
_entity_poly.pdbx_seq_one_letter_code
_entity_poly.pdbx_strand_id
1 'polypeptide(L)'
;MNWPKRNELTKVHGGAQKVSSIHQDLELSFRNSQNLKAKQKITNKANDKIVNGSSVYLDVGTTCAALIPYLKGHDLTVYTHGMHHITELNKHGIITYLLSVLFKPKTYAVV
;
A
#
# COMPACT_ATOMS: atom_id res chain seq x y z
N MET A 1 -8.26 3.12 34.60
CA MET A 1 -8.15 3.90 33.36
C MET A 1 -9.54 4.01 32.77
N ASN A 2 -10.17 5.20 32.88
CA ASN A 2 -11.57 5.41 32.51
C ASN A 2 -11.69 5.72 31.01
N TRP A 3 -12.31 4.81 30.24
CA TRP A 3 -12.59 5.01 28.82
C TRP A 3 -13.68 6.09 28.63
N PRO A 4 -13.63 6.94 27.60
CA PRO A 4 -14.68 7.93 27.36
C PRO A 4 -16.01 7.23 27.07
N LYS A 5 -17.08 7.70 27.73
CA LYS A 5 -18.46 7.17 27.80
C LYS A 5 -19.26 7.16 26.47
N ARG A 6 -18.61 7.13 25.31
CA ARG A 6 -19.29 7.03 24.01
C ARG A 6 -18.91 5.67 23.44
N ASN A 7 -19.89 4.81 23.13
CA ASN A 7 -19.73 3.49 22.48
C ASN A 7 -19.08 3.59 21.08
N GLU A 8 -17.94 4.25 20.96
CA GLU A 8 -17.24 4.52 19.72
C GLU A 8 -16.13 3.51 19.48
N LEU A 9 -15.64 2.82 20.52
CA LEU A 9 -14.57 1.84 20.45
C LEU A 9 -14.96 0.50 21.12
N THR A 10 -14.68 -0.62 20.44
CA THR A 10 -14.69 -1.98 20.98
C THR A 10 -13.27 -2.47 21.24
N LYS A 11 -13.08 -3.20 22.34
CA LYS A 11 -11.82 -3.86 22.65
C LYS A 11 -11.69 -5.13 21.80
N VAL A 12 -10.53 -5.32 21.17
CA VAL A 12 -10.17 -6.54 20.42
C VAL A 12 -8.91 -7.17 21.01
N HIS A 13 -8.57 -8.40 20.60
CA HIS A 13 -7.42 -9.11 21.16
C HIS A 13 -6.11 -8.39 20.77
N GLY A 14 -5.59 -7.56 21.70
CA GLY A 14 -4.38 -6.75 21.50
C GLY A 14 -4.59 -5.28 21.15
N GLY A 15 -5.82 -4.75 21.11
CA GLY A 15 -6.04 -3.35 20.73
C GLY A 15 -7.47 -2.81 20.91
N ALA A 16 -7.76 -1.70 20.24
CA ALA A 16 -9.08 -1.07 20.19
C ALA A 16 -9.49 -0.81 18.74
N GLN A 17 -10.75 -1.07 18.42
CA GLN A 17 -11.34 -0.92 17.10
C GLN A 17 -12.57 0.00 17.19
N LYS A 18 -12.89 0.76 16.14
CA LYS A 18 -14.11 1.59 16.14
C LYS A 18 -15.36 0.72 16.00
N VAL A 19 -16.42 0.97 16.78
CA VAL A 19 -17.67 0.18 16.76
C VAL A 19 -18.32 0.14 15.37
N SER A 20 -18.13 1.18 14.56
CA SER A 20 -18.66 1.26 13.19
C SER A 20 -17.76 0.67 12.11
N SER A 21 -16.63 0.03 12.46
CA SER A 21 -15.70 -0.50 11.46
C SER A 21 -16.08 -1.92 11.05
N ILE A 22 -17.24 -2.06 10.42
CA ILE A 22 -17.38 -3.06 9.36
C ILE A 22 -16.56 -2.51 8.20
N HIS A 23 -15.26 -2.82 8.18
CA HIS A 23 -14.48 -2.67 6.96
C HIS A 23 -14.97 -3.76 6.01
N GLN A 24 -16.08 -3.50 5.30
CA GLN A 24 -16.30 -4.18 4.04
C GLN A 24 -15.03 -3.96 3.23
N ASP A 25 -14.48 -5.04 2.69
CA ASP A 25 -13.32 -4.93 1.83
C ASP A 25 -13.76 -4.20 0.57
N LEU A 26 -13.51 -2.89 0.55
CA LEU A 26 -13.98 -2.02 -0.51
C LEU A 26 -13.23 -2.36 -1.79
N GLU A 27 -13.97 -2.40 -2.89
CA GLU A 27 -13.42 -2.60 -4.23
C GLU A 27 -12.20 -1.72 -4.48
N LEU A 28 -11.17 -2.29 -5.11
CA LEU A 28 -9.93 -1.57 -5.40
C LEU A 28 -10.20 -0.30 -6.22
N SER A 29 -11.15 -0.37 -7.15
CA SER A 29 -11.63 0.77 -7.96
C SER A 29 -12.22 1.89 -7.09
N PHE A 30 -13.00 1.54 -6.08
CA PHE A 30 -13.53 2.51 -5.11
C PHE A 30 -12.39 3.09 -4.27
N ARG A 31 -11.50 2.24 -3.72
CA ARG A 31 -10.34 2.72 -2.97
C ARG A 31 -9.49 3.66 -3.80
N ASN A 32 -9.33 3.42 -5.10
CA ASN A 32 -8.60 4.29 -6.02
C ASN A 32 -9.22 5.69 -6.10
N SER A 33 -10.54 5.81 -6.21
CA SER A 33 -11.25 7.10 -6.31
C SER A 33 -11.32 7.86 -4.99
N GLN A 34 -11.08 7.22 -3.85
CA GLN A 34 -11.06 7.88 -2.55
C GLN A 34 -9.73 8.61 -2.29
N ASN A 35 -9.84 9.72 -1.54
CA ASN A 35 -8.71 10.45 -0.97
C ASN A 35 -7.65 10.90 -2.00
N LEU A 36 -8.05 11.16 -3.24
CA LEU A 36 -7.14 11.50 -4.36
C LEU A 36 -6.14 12.62 -4.00
N LYS A 37 -6.62 13.72 -3.42
CA LYS A 37 -5.77 14.84 -3.01
C LYS A 37 -4.73 14.44 -1.95
N ALA A 38 -5.11 13.57 -1.02
CA ALA A 38 -4.19 13.10 0.02
C ALA A 38 -3.13 12.16 -0.56
N LYS A 39 -3.54 11.23 -1.44
CA LYS A 39 -2.62 10.37 -2.16
C LYS A 39 -1.64 11.17 -3.00
N GLN A 40 -2.11 12.18 -3.73
CA GLN A 40 -1.24 13.03 -4.54
C GLN A 40 -0.20 13.78 -3.70
N LYS A 41 -0.57 14.27 -2.51
CA LYS A 41 0.40 14.88 -1.58
C LYS A 41 1.47 13.88 -1.12
N ILE A 42 1.06 12.65 -0.78
CA ILE A 42 1.98 11.57 -0.36
C ILE A 42 2.92 11.22 -1.53
N THR A 43 2.35 11.01 -2.71
CA THR A 43 3.06 10.68 -3.94
C THR A 43 4.09 11.74 -4.31
N ASN A 44 3.72 13.03 -4.30
CA ASN A 44 4.66 14.11 -4.58
C ASN A 44 5.85 14.07 -3.61
N LYS A 45 5.58 13.85 -2.32
CA LYS A 45 6.64 13.79 -1.32
C LYS A 45 7.54 12.56 -1.47
N ALA A 46 6.96 11.43 -1.88
CA ALA A 46 7.70 10.21 -2.16
C ALA A 46 8.56 10.34 -3.42
N ASN A 47 8.06 11.03 -4.45
CA ASN A 47 8.77 11.25 -5.71
C ASN A 47 10.09 12.02 -5.51
N ASP A 48 10.13 12.99 -4.59
CA ASP A 48 11.35 13.73 -4.22
C ASP A 48 12.48 12.84 -3.67
N LYS A 49 12.18 11.58 -3.33
CA LYS A 49 13.13 10.62 -2.75
C LYS A 49 13.63 9.57 -3.75
N ILE A 50 13.17 9.62 -4.99
CA ILE A 50 13.49 8.64 -6.02
C ILE A 50 14.82 9.02 -6.67
N VAL A 51 15.71 8.03 -6.77
CA VAL A 51 17.04 8.19 -7.34
C VAL A 51 17.17 7.21 -8.51
N ASN A 52 17.63 7.71 -9.66
CA ASN A 52 17.87 6.85 -10.82
C ASN A 52 18.96 5.79 -10.53
N GLY A 53 18.79 4.61 -11.11
CA GLY A 53 19.62 3.43 -10.88
C GLY A 53 19.32 2.72 -9.56
N SER A 54 18.23 3.07 -8.85
CA SER A 54 17.88 2.45 -7.57
C SER A 54 16.86 1.32 -7.67
N SER A 55 16.87 0.45 -6.66
CA SER A 55 15.87 -0.58 -6.44
C SER A 55 14.90 -0.15 -5.35
N VAL A 56 13.59 -0.26 -5.60
CA VAL A 56 12.53 0.21 -4.70
C VAL A 56 11.55 -0.92 -4.41
N TYR A 57 11.26 -1.13 -3.13
CA TYR A 57 10.10 -1.93 -2.74
C TYR A 57 8.84 -1.06 -2.76
N LEU A 58 7.84 -1.47 -3.53
CA LEU A 58 6.55 -0.81 -3.60
C LEU A 58 5.50 -1.67 -2.90
N ASP A 59 4.97 -1.18 -1.79
CA ASP A 59 3.95 -1.90 -1.05
C ASP A 59 2.62 -2.02 -1.82
N VAL A 60 1.78 -2.96 -1.40
CA VAL A 60 0.47 -3.20 -1.99
C VAL A 60 -0.53 -2.13 -1.53
N GLY A 61 -1.19 -1.45 -2.48
CA GLY A 61 -2.27 -0.53 -2.14
C GLY A 61 -2.43 0.68 -3.08
N THR A 62 -3.61 1.30 -3.03
CA THR A 62 -4.00 2.38 -3.95
C THR A 62 -3.22 3.69 -3.77
N THR A 63 -2.62 3.93 -2.61
CA THR A 63 -1.72 5.06 -2.40
C THR A 63 -0.38 4.83 -3.09
N CYS A 64 0.18 3.62 -2.97
CA CYS A 64 1.40 3.22 -3.67
C CYS A 64 1.18 3.17 -5.18
N ALA A 65 0.02 2.68 -5.64
CA ALA A 65 -0.35 2.68 -7.06
C ALA A 65 -0.35 4.10 -7.65
N ALA A 66 -0.79 5.11 -6.87
CA ALA A 66 -0.82 6.49 -7.31
C ALA A 66 0.58 7.10 -7.58
N LEU A 67 1.65 6.48 -7.06
CA LEU A 67 3.04 6.88 -7.33
C LEU A 67 3.53 6.41 -8.70
N ILE A 68 3.02 5.29 -9.22
CA ILE A 68 3.53 4.63 -10.43
C ILE A 68 3.61 5.58 -11.65
N PRO A 69 2.61 6.44 -11.94
CA PRO A 69 2.69 7.36 -13.07
C PRO A 69 3.86 8.36 -13.00
N TYR A 70 4.31 8.69 -11.79
CA TYR A 70 5.43 9.61 -11.56
C TYR A 70 6.79 8.93 -11.72
N LEU A 71 6.82 7.59 -11.76
CA LEU A 71 8.04 6.82 -11.98
C LEU A 71 8.45 6.76 -13.46
N LYS A 72 7.61 7.25 -14.36
CA LYS A 72 7.86 7.22 -15.80
C LYS A 72 9.17 7.95 -16.14
N GLY A 73 10.06 7.27 -16.85
CA GLY A 73 11.34 7.82 -17.29
C GLY A 73 12.44 7.77 -16.24
N HIS A 74 12.15 7.27 -15.04
CA HIS A 74 13.18 6.90 -14.08
C HIS A 74 13.79 5.54 -14.43
N ASP A 75 15.09 5.42 -14.23
CA ASP A 75 15.79 4.13 -14.28
C ASP A 75 15.64 3.46 -12.90
N LEU A 76 14.73 2.49 -12.79
CA LEU A 76 14.38 1.84 -11.51
C LEU A 76 14.11 0.35 -11.69
N THR A 77 14.39 -0.40 -10.63
CA THR A 77 13.88 -1.76 -10.44
C THR A 77 12.87 -1.77 -9.29
N VAL A 78 11.66 -2.28 -9.54
CA VAL A 78 10.60 -2.35 -8.52
C VAL A 78 10.41 -3.77 -8.03
N TYR A 79 10.32 -3.94 -6.72
CA TYR A 79 9.92 -5.18 -6.05
C TYR A 79 8.56 -4.96 -5.40
N THR A 80 7.59 -5.84 -5.64
CA THR A 80 6.26 -5.69 -5.04
C THR A 80 5.54 -7.03 -4.89
N HIS A 81 4.64 -7.12 -3.92
CA HIS A 81 3.62 -8.18 -3.86
C HIS A 81 2.30 -7.77 -4.55
N GLY A 82 2.17 -6.50 -4.97
CA GLY A 82 0.97 -5.93 -5.56
C GLY A 82 0.80 -6.30 -7.03
N MET A 83 0.10 -7.40 -7.31
CA MET A 83 -0.22 -7.83 -8.68
C MET A 83 -0.88 -6.72 -9.53
N HIS A 84 -1.72 -5.89 -8.91
CA HIS A 84 -2.40 -4.78 -9.59
C HIS A 84 -1.47 -3.63 -10.02
N HIS A 85 -0.22 -3.60 -9.55
CA HIS A 85 0.77 -2.62 -9.99
C HIS A 85 1.44 -3.00 -11.31
N ILE A 86 1.51 -4.31 -11.61
CA ILE A 86 2.37 -4.86 -12.68
C ILE A 86 2.02 -4.25 -14.04
N THR A 87 0.73 -4.19 -14.39
CA THR A 87 0.31 -3.66 -15.69
C THR A 87 0.75 -2.21 -15.87
N GLU A 88 0.66 -1.39 -14.84
CA GLU A 88 1.02 0.03 -14.93
C GLU A 88 2.53 0.23 -14.91
N LEU A 89 3.26 -0.51 -14.07
CA LEU A 89 4.73 -0.52 -14.07
C LEU A 89 5.29 -0.93 -15.44
N ASN A 90 4.70 -1.97 -16.05
CA ASN A 90 5.09 -2.46 -17.37
C ASN A 90 4.82 -1.44 -18.48
N LYS A 91 3.70 -0.69 -18.43
CA LYS A 91 3.43 0.41 -19.38
C LYS A 91 4.51 1.51 -19.33
N HIS A 92 5.21 1.64 -18.21
CA HIS A 92 6.30 2.60 -18.04
C HIS A 92 7.70 1.99 -18.27
N GLY A 93 7.78 0.72 -18.69
CA GLY A 93 9.05 0.05 -18.96
C GLY A 93 9.88 -0.21 -17.71
N ILE A 94 9.26 -0.23 -16.53
CA ILE A 94 9.96 -0.40 -15.25
C ILE A 94 10.18 -1.89 -15.00
N ILE A 95 11.44 -2.30 -14.81
CA ILE A 95 11.80 -3.67 -14.45
C ILE A 95 11.13 -4.00 -13.11
N THR A 96 10.29 -5.04 -13.11
CA THR A 96 9.47 -5.38 -11.94
C THR A 96 9.67 -6.83 -11.54
N TYR A 97 10.04 -7.04 -10.29
CA TYR A 97 10.05 -8.34 -9.62
C TYR A 97 8.79 -8.48 -8.77
N LEU A 98 7.90 -9.37 -9.21
CA LEU A 98 6.80 -9.81 -8.37
C LEU A 98 7.37 -10.76 -7.31
N LEU A 99 7.26 -10.35 -6.05
CA LEU A 99 7.75 -11.13 -4.93
C LEU A 99 6.70 -12.17 -4.52
N SER A 100 7.16 -13.38 -4.26
CA SER A 100 6.38 -14.43 -3.59
C SER A 100 6.71 -14.41 -2.09
N VAL A 101 5.70 -14.49 -1.21
CA VAL A 101 5.96 -14.52 0.23
C VAL A 101 6.32 -15.93 0.70
N LEU A 102 7.48 -15.98 1.37
CA LEU A 102 8.13 -17.13 2.02
C LEU A 102 7.48 -17.39 3.33
N PHE A 103 7.21 -18.67 3.65
CA PHE A 103 6.65 -19.45 4.79
C PHE A 103 7.45 -19.52 6.11
N LYS A 104 6.78 -19.36 7.26
CA LYS A 104 7.45 -19.46 8.57
C LYS A 104 7.32 -20.93 8.98
N PRO A 105 8.24 -21.48 9.80
CA PRO A 105 8.17 -22.90 10.16
C PRO A 105 8.08 -23.19 11.67
N LYS A 106 7.82 -22.18 12.52
CA LYS A 106 7.74 -22.35 13.99
C LYS A 106 6.52 -21.68 14.59
N THR A 107 6.25 -20.45 14.18
CA THR A 107 4.96 -19.73 14.31
C THR A 107 4.17 -19.75 13.00
N TYR A 108 4.74 -20.47 12.05
CA TYR A 108 4.41 -20.66 10.66
C TYR A 108 3.95 -19.46 9.78
N ALA A 109 3.86 -18.24 10.35
CA ALA A 109 3.32 -17.04 9.70
C ALA A 109 4.14 -16.41 8.59
N VAL A 110 3.62 -16.52 7.38
CA VAL A 110 4.15 -15.79 6.24
C VAL A 110 3.09 -15.02 5.53
N VAL A 111 3.54 -13.84 5.21
CA VAL A 111 2.83 -12.59 5.08
C VAL A 111 3.82 -11.66 4.40
#